data_AF-A0A2V6P2G6-F1
#
_entry.id   AF-A0A2V6P2G6-F1
#
_cell.length_a   1.000
_cell.length_b   1.000
_cell.length_c   1.000
_cell.angle_alpha   90.00
_cell.angle_beta   90.00
_cell.angle_gamma   90.00
#
_symmetry.space_group_name_H-M   'P 1'
#
loop_
_entity.id
_entity.type
_entity.pdbx_description
1 polymer ?
#
loop_
_entity_poly.entity_id
_entity_poly.type
_entity_poly.pdbx_seq_one_letter_code
_entity_poly.pdbx_strand_id
1 'polypeptide(L)'
;MTAELQHTLAKSAGFSGTSLHTGEKVTLKLQPAPVDHGIKFKRKDLADEPTIDANVANLKTVERATTIGEGAVRVHTVEHVLSALSAMGVDNAIIEMDANEPPIGDGSAAPYVEVIKKAGTAAQEAPRRFFDVREPIHVES
;
A
#
# COMPACT_ATOMS: atom_id res chain seq x y z
N MET A 1 0.29 10.06 28.32
CA MET A 1 0.31 10.15 26.84
C MET A 1 -0.93 9.45 26.33
N THR A 2 -1.77 10.13 25.56
CA THR A 2 -2.89 9.48 24.87
C THR A 2 -2.32 8.50 23.85
N ALA A 3 -2.83 7.27 23.81
CA ALA A 3 -2.42 6.31 22.78
C ALA A 3 -2.72 6.90 21.39
N GLU A 4 -1.75 6.87 20.47
CA GLU A 4 -2.05 7.20 19.07
C GLU A 4 -3.05 6.19 18.52
N LEU A 5 -4.02 6.67 17.77
CA LEU A 5 -5.06 5.85 17.16
C LEU A 5 -4.66 5.41 15.76
N GLN A 6 -5.17 4.26 15.33
CA GLN A 6 -5.06 3.83 13.93
C GLN A 6 -5.78 4.84 13.03
N HIS A 7 -5.28 5.03 11.81
CA HIS A 7 -5.95 5.82 10.79
C HIS A 7 -6.22 5.03 9.52
N THR A 8 -7.30 5.41 8.85
CA THR A 8 -7.63 5.02 7.48
C THR A 8 -7.85 6.27 6.63
N LEU A 9 -8.23 6.09 5.36
CA LEU A 9 -8.64 7.20 4.51
C LEU A 9 -10.06 7.66 4.86
N ALA A 10 -10.32 8.96 4.81
CA ALA A 10 -11.66 9.49 5.10
C ALA A 10 -12.67 9.22 3.97
N LYS A 11 -12.18 9.07 2.73
CA LYS A 11 -12.96 8.69 1.55
C LYS A 11 -12.05 8.04 0.52
N SER A 12 -12.65 7.45 -0.51
CA SER A 12 -11.88 6.87 -1.61
C SER A 12 -11.27 7.94 -2.52
N ALA A 13 -10.04 7.73 -2.98
CA ALA A 13 -9.39 8.55 -4.02
C ALA A 13 -8.44 7.69 -4.86
N GLY A 14 -8.14 8.11 -6.08
CA GLY A 14 -7.32 7.35 -6.99
C GLY A 14 -6.87 8.14 -8.21
N PHE A 15 -6.07 7.51 -9.04
CA PHE A 15 -5.65 8.03 -10.33
C PHE A 15 -5.29 6.90 -11.28
N SER A 16 -5.28 7.22 -12.57
CA SER A 16 -4.81 6.30 -13.61
C SER A 16 -3.50 6.80 -14.19
N GLY A 17 -2.67 5.86 -14.64
CA GLY A 17 -1.38 6.15 -15.26
C GLY A 17 -0.80 4.91 -15.93
N THR A 18 0.47 5.00 -16.31
CA THR A 18 1.23 3.87 -16.87
C THR A 18 2.09 3.25 -15.78
N SER A 19 2.23 1.93 -15.75
CA SER A 19 3.19 1.23 -14.88
C SER A 19 4.64 1.39 -15.37
N LEU A 20 5.63 1.15 -14.51
CA LEU A 20 7.05 1.34 -14.86
C LEU A 20 7.59 0.18 -15.69
N HIS A 21 7.38 -1.06 -15.24
CA HIS A 21 8.00 -2.24 -15.83
C HIS A 21 7.11 -2.90 -16.89
N THR A 22 5.80 -2.98 -16.68
CA THR A 22 4.89 -3.60 -17.66
C THR A 22 4.47 -2.65 -18.78
N GLY A 23 4.50 -1.33 -18.55
CA GLY A 23 4.01 -0.32 -19.51
C GLY A 23 2.48 -0.34 -19.69
N GLU A 24 1.76 -1.08 -18.84
CA GLU A 24 0.31 -1.18 -18.88
C GLU A 24 -0.35 0.08 -18.34
N LYS A 25 -1.55 0.39 -18.84
CA LYS A 25 -2.40 1.39 -18.21
C LYS A 25 -3.07 0.76 -17.00
N VAL A 26 -2.99 1.46 -15.87
CA VAL A 26 -3.53 1.01 -14.60
C VAL A 26 -4.28 2.15 -13.94
N THR A 27 -5.42 1.84 -13.37
CA THR A 27 -6.19 2.66 -12.45
C THR A 27 -5.99 2.13 -11.04
N LEU A 28 -5.43 2.97 -10.16
CA LEU A 28 -5.27 2.67 -8.75
C LEU A 28 -6.26 3.49 -7.93
N LYS A 29 -6.96 2.83 -7.01
CA LYS A 29 -7.89 3.47 -6.07
C LYS A 29 -7.56 3.05 -4.64
N LEU A 30 -7.31 4.05 -3.80
CA LEU A 30 -7.16 3.88 -2.37
C LEU A 30 -8.52 4.00 -1.70
N GLN A 31 -8.86 3.03 -0.86
CA GLN A 31 -10.15 2.91 -0.19
C GLN A 31 -9.95 2.86 1.34
N PRO A 32 -10.89 3.43 2.12
CA PRO A 32 -10.92 3.22 3.56
C PRO A 32 -11.03 1.73 3.91
N ALA A 33 -10.49 1.32 5.05
CA ALA A 33 -10.56 -0.04 5.54
C ALA A 33 -10.82 -0.10 7.05
N PRO A 34 -11.42 -1.19 7.57
CA PRO A 34 -11.69 -1.36 8.99
C PRO A 34 -10.43 -1.37 9.87
N VAL A 35 -10.62 -1.23 11.18
CA VAL A 35 -9.55 -1.39 12.19
C VAL A 35 -8.85 -2.74 12.00
N ASP A 36 -7.53 -2.75 12.22
CA ASP A 36 -6.65 -3.93 12.13
C ASP A 36 -6.65 -4.63 10.76
N HIS A 37 -7.22 -4.00 9.73
CA HIS A 37 -7.19 -4.51 8.37
C HIS A 37 -5.76 -4.51 7.80
N GLY A 38 -4.95 -3.53 8.18
CA GLY A 38 -3.64 -3.27 7.60
C GLY A 38 -3.76 -2.77 6.16
N ILE A 39 -2.64 -2.87 5.43
CA ILE A 39 -2.54 -2.45 4.03
C ILE A 39 -2.64 -3.68 3.12
N LYS A 40 -3.63 -3.68 2.22
CA LYS A 40 -3.85 -4.81 1.28
C LYS A 40 -4.03 -4.32 -0.15
N PHE A 41 -3.41 -5.01 -1.09
CA PHE A 41 -3.59 -4.78 -2.52
C PHE A 41 -4.67 -5.71 -3.07
N LYS A 42 -5.60 -5.18 -3.85
CA LYS A 42 -6.72 -5.92 -4.45
C LYS A 42 -6.65 -5.86 -5.98
N ARG A 43 -6.55 -7.02 -6.62
CA ARG A 43 -6.45 -7.15 -8.08
C ARG A 43 -7.83 -7.26 -8.72
N LYS A 44 -8.43 -6.11 -9.04
CA LYS A 44 -9.80 -5.97 -9.59
C LYS A 44 -9.97 -6.51 -11.00
N ASP A 45 -8.88 -6.73 -11.71
CA ASP A 45 -8.86 -7.29 -13.07
C ASP A 45 -8.99 -8.82 -13.11
N LEU A 46 -8.91 -9.50 -11.96
CA LEU A 46 -9.04 -10.95 -11.86
C LEU A 46 -10.44 -11.34 -11.33
N ALA A 47 -10.94 -12.51 -11.76
CA ALA A 47 -12.32 -12.95 -11.52
C ALA A 47 -12.75 -12.96 -10.04
N ASP A 48 -11.85 -13.37 -9.14
CA ASP A 48 -12.12 -13.46 -7.68
C ASP A 48 -11.68 -12.20 -6.91
N GLU A 49 -11.18 -11.19 -7.63
CA GLU A 49 -10.62 -9.95 -7.09
C GLU A 49 -9.72 -10.15 -5.86
N PRO A 50 -8.69 -11.02 -5.95
CA PRO A 50 -7.93 -11.47 -4.80
C PRO A 50 -7.19 -10.30 -4.13
N THR A 51 -7.05 -10.42 -2.82
CA THR A 51 -6.33 -9.46 -1.98
C THR A 51 -5.01 -10.05 -1.49
N ILE A 52 -3.94 -9.26 -1.53
CA ILE A 52 -2.61 -9.62 -1.01
C ILE A 52 -2.26 -8.65 0.11
N ASP A 53 -1.96 -9.19 1.29
CA ASP A 53 -1.48 -8.39 2.42
C ASP A 53 -0.07 -7.87 2.14
N ALA A 54 0.16 -6.57 2.36
CA ALA A 54 1.49 -5.97 2.34
C ALA A 54 2.25 -6.37 3.61
N ASN A 55 2.66 -7.63 3.66
CA ASN A 55 3.37 -8.26 4.77
C ASN A 55 4.66 -8.92 4.24
N VAL A 56 5.71 -8.95 5.05
CA VAL A 56 6.99 -9.59 4.70
C VAL A 56 6.81 -11.07 4.33
N ALA A 57 5.86 -11.78 4.93
CA ALA A 57 5.53 -13.17 4.57
C ALA A 57 5.06 -13.33 3.11
N ASN A 58 4.54 -12.25 2.50
CA ASN A 58 4.10 -12.22 1.11
C ASN A 58 5.16 -11.69 0.15
N LEU A 59 6.36 -11.32 0.62
CA LEU A 59 7.48 -10.91 -0.23
C LEU A 59 7.88 -12.04 -1.18
N LYS A 60 8.16 -11.70 -2.44
CA LYS A 60 8.57 -12.67 -3.47
C LYS A 60 9.93 -12.36 -4.08
N THR A 61 10.14 -11.12 -4.50
CA THR A 61 11.41 -10.66 -5.08
C THR A 61 11.61 -9.19 -4.77
N VAL A 62 12.89 -8.81 -4.71
CA VAL A 62 13.39 -7.45 -4.46
C VAL A 62 14.31 -6.98 -5.58
N GLU A 63 14.45 -7.76 -6.66
CA GLU A 63 15.28 -7.37 -7.82
C GLU A 63 14.59 -6.24 -8.58
N ARG A 64 15.19 -5.04 -8.52
CA ARG A 64 14.72 -3.79 -9.17
C ARG A 64 13.41 -3.20 -8.64
N ALA A 65 12.57 -3.99 -8.00
CA ALA A 65 11.33 -3.55 -7.34
C ALA A 65 10.90 -4.54 -6.23
N THR A 66 10.14 -4.06 -5.25
CA THR A 66 9.52 -4.94 -4.23
C THR A 66 8.25 -5.57 -4.80
N THR A 67 8.23 -6.91 -4.88
CA THR A 67 7.07 -7.67 -5.34
C THR A 67 6.48 -8.49 -4.20
N ILE A 68 5.17 -8.37 -3.99
CA ILE A 68 4.39 -9.22 -3.09
C ILE A 68 3.47 -10.16 -3.86
N GLY A 69 3.04 -11.25 -3.23
CA GLY A 69 2.09 -12.16 -3.86
C GLY A 69 1.59 -13.31 -3.00
N GLU A 70 0.54 -13.95 -3.49
CA GLU A 70 -0.07 -15.15 -2.92
C GLU A 70 -0.47 -16.09 -4.06
N GLY A 71 -0.14 -17.39 -3.94
CA GLY A 71 -0.33 -18.35 -5.03
C GLY A 71 0.33 -17.88 -6.34
N ALA A 72 -0.46 -17.73 -7.40
CA ALA A 72 -0.03 -17.19 -8.69
C ALA A 72 -0.20 -15.67 -8.83
N VAL A 73 -0.89 -15.00 -7.90
CA VAL A 73 -1.18 -13.57 -7.97
C VAL A 73 0.01 -12.76 -7.49
N ARG A 74 0.36 -11.70 -8.22
CA ARG A 74 1.49 -10.81 -7.91
C ARG A 74 1.07 -9.35 -7.99
N VAL A 75 1.72 -8.52 -7.17
CA VAL A 75 1.75 -7.07 -7.32
C VAL A 75 3.21 -6.61 -7.23
N HIS A 76 3.67 -5.98 -8.30
CA HIS A 76 5.02 -5.45 -8.43
C HIS A 76 5.09 -4.00 -7.93
N THR A 77 6.29 -3.52 -7.62
CA THR A 77 6.58 -2.09 -7.42
C THR A 77 5.68 -1.44 -6.35
N VAL A 78 5.47 -2.11 -5.21
CA VAL A 78 4.57 -1.65 -4.14
C VAL A 78 5.17 -0.52 -3.28
N GLU A 79 6.48 -0.36 -3.30
CA GLU A 79 7.27 0.46 -2.38
C GLU A 79 6.86 1.95 -2.34
N HIS A 80 6.53 2.57 -3.47
CA HIS A 80 6.15 3.99 -3.48
C HIS A 80 4.76 4.23 -2.89
N VAL A 81 3.82 3.32 -3.13
CA VAL A 81 2.48 3.35 -2.53
C VAL A 81 2.59 3.18 -1.02
N LEU A 82 3.36 2.18 -0.58
CA LEU A 82 3.59 1.89 0.84
C LEU A 82 4.32 3.04 1.55
N SER A 83 5.31 3.65 0.90
CA SER A 83 6.03 4.82 1.41
C SER A 83 5.08 6.00 1.66
N ALA A 84 4.21 6.30 0.69
CA ALA A 84 3.23 7.39 0.83
C ALA A 84 2.22 7.13 1.96
N LEU A 85 1.66 5.92 2.05
CA LEU A 85 0.72 5.56 3.10
C LEU A 85 1.36 5.64 4.49
N SER A 86 2.57 5.10 4.64
CA SER A 86 3.34 5.16 5.89
C SER A 86 3.64 6.60 6.30
N ALA A 87 4.12 7.43 5.37
CA ALA A 87 4.45 8.84 5.63
C ALA A 87 3.21 9.67 6.01
N MET A 88 2.04 9.31 5.47
CA MET A 88 0.76 9.97 5.78
C MET A 88 0.04 9.37 6.99
N GLY A 89 0.67 8.42 7.69
CA GLY A 89 0.12 7.80 8.89
C GLY A 89 -1.10 6.92 8.66
N VAL A 90 -1.29 6.35 7.47
CA VAL A 90 -2.40 5.46 7.16
C VAL A 90 -2.04 4.02 7.55
N ASP A 91 -2.79 3.45 8.49
CA ASP A 91 -2.59 2.08 8.99
C ASP A 91 -3.45 1.06 8.23
N ASN A 92 -4.66 1.47 7.83
CA ASN A 92 -5.65 0.59 7.21
C ASN A 92 -6.10 1.14 5.85
N ALA A 93 -5.86 0.39 4.78
CA ALA A 93 -6.32 0.75 3.44
C ALA A 93 -6.46 -0.48 2.53
N ILE A 94 -7.40 -0.40 1.59
CA ILE A 94 -7.46 -1.31 0.43
C ILE A 94 -6.96 -0.53 -0.78
N ILE A 95 -5.97 -1.08 -1.48
CA ILE A 95 -5.42 -0.54 -2.73
C ILE A 95 -5.96 -1.37 -3.88
N GLU A 96 -7.01 -0.89 -4.52
CA GLU A 96 -7.60 -1.53 -5.69
C GLU A 96 -6.83 -1.15 -6.95
N MET A 97 -6.52 -2.14 -7.77
CA MET A 97 -5.82 -1.97 -9.04
C MET A 97 -6.37 -2.92 -10.09
N ASP A 98 -6.43 -2.46 -11.34
CA ASP A 98 -6.83 -3.23 -12.53
C ASP A 98 -5.64 -3.74 -13.36
N ALA A 99 -4.45 -3.78 -12.77
CA ALA A 99 -3.24 -4.39 -13.32
C ALA A 99 -2.34 -4.90 -12.18
N ASN A 100 -1.24 -5.58 -12.53
CA ASN A 100 -0.31 -6.17 -11.55
C ASN A 100 0.82 -5.24 -11.08
N GLU A 101 0.83 -3.97 -11.50
CA GLU A 101 1.85 -2.98 -11.12
C GLU A 101 1.21 -1.59 -10.98
N PRO A 102 1.47 -0.83 -9.88
CA PRO A 102 0.91 0.50 -9.68
C PRO A 102 1.36 1.50 -10.76
N PRO A 103 0.58 2.57 -11.01
CA PRO A 103 1.01 3.60 -11.95
C PRO A 103 2.25 4.33 -11.43
N ILE A 104 3.29 4.47 -12.25
CA ILE A 104 4.57 5.03 -11.80
C ILE A 104 4.46 6.51 -11.39
N GLY A 105 3.46 7.23 -11.89
CA GLY A 105 3.30 8.65 -11.66
C GLY A 105 4.50 9.43 -12.19
N ASP A 106 5.22 10.13 -11.31
CA ASP A 106 6.46 10.84 -11.61
C ASP A 106 7.73 10.07 -11.18
N GLY A 107 7.58 8.80 -10.79
CA GLY A 107 8.67 7.99 -10.25
C GLY A 107 8.93 8.16 -8.76
N SER A 108 8.17 9.02 -8.08
CA SER A 108 8.26 9.26 -6.63
C SER A 108 6.99 8.84 -5.89
N ALA A 109 6.96 9.05 -4.58
CA ALA A 109 5.76 8.89 -3.76
C ALA A 109 4.80 10.09 -3.83
N ALA A 110 5.20 11.23 -4.42
CA ALA A 110 4.42 12.47 -4.39
C ALA A 110 3.01 12.34 -5.00
N PRO A 111 2.79 11.66 -6.15
CA PRO A 111 1.45 11.48 -6.70
C PRO A 111 0.51 10.75 -5.72
N TYR A 112 1.02 9.75 -5.01
CA TYR A 112 0.26 9.00 -4.01
C TYR A 112 -0.04 9.85 -2.77
N VAL A 113 0.92 10.66 -2.31
CA VAL A 113 0.71 11.62 -1.21
C VAL A 113 -0.40 12.60 -1.56
N GLU A 114 -0.43 13.13 -2.78
CA GLU A 114 -1.48 14.06 -3.21
C GLU A 114 -2.86 13.40 -3.29
N VAL A 115 -2.94 12.12 -3.67
CA VAL A 115 -4.17 11.34 -3.63
C VAL A 115 -4.64 11.15 -2.17
N ILE A 116 -3.74 10.82 -1.26
CA ILE A 116 -4.05 10.63 0.17
C ILE A 116 -4.50 11.95 0.80
N LYS A 117 -3.83 13.08 0.51
CA LYS A 117 -4.25 14.42 0.97
C LYS A 117 -5.65 14.78 0.49
N LYS A 118 -5.97 14.50 -0.79
CA LYS A 118 -7.30 14.74 -1.36
C LYS A 118 -8.38 13.86 -0.72
N ALA A 119 -8.03 12.62 -0.38
CA ALA A 119 -8.90 11.73 0.39
C ALA A 119 -9.10 12.23 1.82
N GLY A 120 -8.03 12.74 2.46
CA GLY A 120 -7.97 12.97 3.89
C GLY A 120 -7.82 11.66 4.66
N THR A 121 -7.47 11.77 5.94
CA THR A 121 -7.36 10.64 6.87
C THR A 121 -8.41 10.73 7.97
N ALA A 122 -8.79 9.58 8.52
CA ALA A 122 -9.75 9.48 9.61
C ALA A 122 -9.21 8.53 10.68
N ALA A 123 -9.22 8.99 11.93
CA ALA A 123 -8.86 8.17 13.08
C ALA A 123 -9.92 7.07 13.29
N GLN A 124 -9.48 5.93 13.80
CA GLN A 124 -10.31 4.79 14.16
C GLN A 124 -10.12 4.50 15.64
N GLU A 125 -11.17 4.04 16.34
CA GLU A 125 -11.16 3.81 17.80
C GLU A 125 -10.37 2.56 18.20
N ALA A 126 -9.10 2.48 17.78
CA ALA A 126 -8.17 1.40 18.11
C ALA A 126 -6.75 1.96 18.24
N PRO A 127 -5.94 1.48 19.20
CA PRO A 127 -4.57 1.94 19.36
C PRO A 127 -3.73 1.54 18.14
N ARG A 128 -2.88 2.46 17.69
CA ARG A 128 -1.87 2.23 16.69
C ARG A 128 -0.74 1.37 17.26
N ARG A 129 -0.25 0.42 16.47
CA ARG A 129 0.84 -0.47 16.85
C ARG A 129 2.16 0.03 16.25
N PHE A 130 3.18 0.10 17.08
CA PHE A 130 4.53 0.51 16.68
C PHE A 130 5.49 -0.65 16.87
N PHE A 131 6.45 -0.77 15.96
CA PHE A 131 7.60 -1.64 16.15
C PHE A 131 8.70 -0.86 16.87
N ASP A 132 9.00 -1.27 18.10
CA ASP A 132 10.02 -0.67 18.95
C ASP A 132 11.34 -1.45 18.81
N VAL A 133 12.34 -0.83 18.19
CA VAL A 133 13.66 -1.43 18.00
C VAL A 133 14.46 -1.26 19.30
N ARG A 134 14.48 -2.32 20.11
CA ARG A 134 15.08 -2.28 21.45
C ARG A 134 16.60 -2.42 21.46
N GLU A 135 17.16 -3.05 20.45
CA GLU A 135 18.59 -3.32 20.32
C GLU A 135 19.01 -3.18 18.84
N PRO A 136 20.27 -2.81 18.54
CA PRO A 136 20.75 -2.72 17.17
C PRO A 136 20.61 -4.06 16.42
N ILE A 137 20.08 -4.00 15.20
CA ILE A 137 19.99 -5.15 14.28
C ILE A 137 20.85 -4.84 13.06
N HIS A 138 21.72 -5.78 12.70
CA HIS A 138 22.62 -5.69 11.55
C HIS A 138 22.50 -6.96 10.70
N VAL A 139 22.55 -6.80 9.38
CA VAL A 139 22.43 -7.90 8.42
C VAL A 139 23.48 -7.69 7.32
N GLU A 140 24.24 -8.74 7.01
CA GLU A 140 25.22 -8.77 5.91
C GLU A 140 24.89 -9.93 4.96
N SER A 141 25.26 -9.77 3.69
CA SER A 141 25.02 -10.74 2.60
C SER A 141 26.26 -11.57 2.32
#